data_AF-A0A7C7SQU9-F1
#
_entry.id   AF-A0A7C7SQU9-F1
#
_cell.length_a   1.000
_cell.length_b   1.000
_cell.length_c   1.000
_cell.angle_alpha   90.00
_cell.angle_beta   90.00
_cell.angle_gamma   90.00
#
_symmetry.space_group_name_H-M   'P 1'
#
loop_
_entity.id
_entity.type
_entity.pdbx_description
1 polymer ?
#
loop_
_entity_poly.entity_id
_entity_poly.type
_entity_poly.pdbx_seq_one_letter_code
_entity_poly.pdbx_strand_id
1 'polypeptide(L)'
;MSEIMDDIFPTLFAKTFFILATQLSITWVAARATLVYFQRKYQQGASWVTATKNKAGFLDLHVDQQILKGPIYILLAVYFATFFFLELYAAEYMRLGLLTFSFWSVQVGIIVALCLIAVDENMGMKVVALTALITVLTALIGIYSGIDFGFLSTGLFIALLLLLGANILRIFIDIPRMKQRVIAGIGVVIFTLYMVHDFNALAKADAAGVNDWPAAIHISIGIYLDIINLLLELLDTMSD
;
A
#
# COMPACT_ATOMS: atom_id res chain seq x y z
N MET A 1 -30.01 -0.69 -2.48
CA MET A 1 -28.61 -0.26 -2.28
C MET A 1 -27.68 -0.95 -3.28
N SER A 2 -27.66 -2.30 -3.38
CA SER A 2 -26.84 -2.96 -4.41
C SER A 2 -27.30 -2.61 -5.83
N GLU A 3 -28.60 -2.67 -6.13
CA GLU A 3 -29.13 -2.29 -7.46
C GLU A 3 -28.74 -0.87 -7.88
N ILE A 4 -28.92 0.12 -7.00
CA ILE A 4 -28.49 1.51 -7.26
C ILE A 4 -26.98 1.59 -7.51
N MET A 5 -26.19 0.80 -6.79
CA MET A 5 -24.73 0.77 -6.95
C MET A 5 -24.31 0.06 -8.24
N ASP A 6 -25.05 -0.93 -8.70
CA ASP A 6 -24.83 -1.60 -9.98
C ASP A 6 -25.20 -0.71 -11.16
N ASP A 7 -26.24 0.13 -11.02
CA ASP A 7 -26.58 1.15 -12.02
C ASP A 7 -25.48 2.22 -12.15
N ILE A 8 -24.84 2.60 -11.03
CA ILE A 8 -23.75 3.59 -11.02
C ILE A 8 -22.44 2.96 -11.53
N PHE A 9 -22.16 1.70 -11.18
CA PHE A 9 -20.93 0.99 -11.53
C PHE A 9 -21.24 -0.28 -12.32
N PRO A 10 -21.56 -0.15 -13.63
CA PRO A 10 -22.11 -1.24 -14.41
C PRO A 10 -21.09 -2.32 -14.78
N THR A 11 -19.78 -2.05 -14.71
CA THR A 11 -18.72 -3.00 -15.12
C THR A 11 -17.81 -3.39 -13.97
N LEU A 12 -17.09 -4.51 -14.11
CA LEU A 12 -16.11 -4.95 -13.12
C LEU A 12 -14.98 -3.93 -12.97
N PHE A 13 -14.54 -3.34 -14.09
CA PHE A 13 -13.59 -2.23 -14.09
C PHE A 13 -14.10 -1.03 -13.29
N ALA A 14 -15.34 -0.60 -13.51
CA ALA A 14 -15.89 0.56 -12.80
C ALA A 14 -15.95 0.33 -11.29
N LYS A 15 -16.40 -0.86 -10.86
CA LYS A 15 -16.42 -1.26 -9.46
C LYS A 15 -15.00 -1.28 -8.86
N THR A 16 -14.06 -1.93 -9.53
CA THR A 16 -12.67 -2.10 -9.08
C THR A 16 -11.97 -0.74 -8.94
N PHE A 17 -12.01 0.10 -9.98
CA PHE A 17 -11.38 1.43 -9.92
C PHE A 17 -12.03 2.36 -8.92
N PHE A 18 -13.35 2.27 -8.71
CA PHE A 18 -14.04 3.02 -7.67
C PHE A 18 -13.56 2.62 -6.27
N ILE A 19 -13.45 1.31 -6.00
CA ILE A 19 -12.93 0.79 -4.73
C ILE A 19 -11.49 1.28 -4.54
N LEU A 20 -10.61 1.06 -5.52
CA LEU A 20 -9.21 1.48 -5.47
C LEU A 20 -9.06 2.98 -5.20
N ALA A 21 -9.76 3.83 -5.96
CA ALA A 21 -9.70 5.28 -5.78
C ALA A 21 -10.16 5.68 -4.37
N THR A 22 -11.20 5.04 -3.86
CA THR A 22 -11.72 5.30 -2.51
C THR A 22 -10.71 4.87 -1.44
N GLN A 23 -10.16 3.66 -1.52
CA GLN A 23 -9.21 3.13 -0.54
C GLN A 23 -7.89 3.90 -0.53
N LEU A 24 -7.35 4.24 -1.70
CA LEU A 24 -6.15 5.07 -1.82
C LEU A 24 -6.39 6.49 -1.27
N SER A 25 -7.58 7.06 -1.49
CA SER A 25 -7.95 8.36 -0.90
C SER A 25 -8.03 8.30 0.62
N ILE A 26 -8.66 7.27 1.19
CA ILE A 26 -8.71 7.04 2.64
C ILE A 26 -7.29 6.91 3.22
N THR A 27 -6.45 6.12 2.56
CA THR A 27 -5.04 5.92 2.94
C THR A 27 -4.29 7.25 2.96
N TRP A 28 -4.44 8.06 1.91
CA TRP A 28 -3.81 9.37 1.81
C TRP A 28 -4.30 10.31 2.92
N VAL A 29 -5.61 10.38 3.17
CA VAL A 29 -6.19 11.22 4.24
C VAL A 29 -5.64 10.79 5.61
N ALA A 30 -5.61 9.48 5.89
CA ALA A 30 -5.09 8.95 7.16
C ALA A 30 -3.59 9.23 7.32
N ALA A 31 -2.80 9.10 6.25
CA ALA A 31 -1.38 9.43 6.27
C ALA A 31 -1.16 10.93 6.55
N ARG A 32 -1.88 11.81 5.84
CA ARG A 32 -1.79 13.27 6.07
C ARG A 32 -2.26 13.68 7.45
N ALA A 33 -3.34 13.10 7.96
CA ALA A 33 -3.83 13.36 9.31
C ALA A 33 -2.78 12.97 10.36
N THR A 34 -2.13 11.81 10.19
CA THR A 34 -1.04 11.34 11.06
C THR A 34 0.16 12.28 11.02
N LEU A 35 0.62 12.70 9.84
CA LEU A 35 1.72 13.68 9.71
C LEU A 35 1.38 15.00 10.41
N VAL A 36 0.19 15.55 10.15
CA VAL A 36 -0.28 16.79 10.79
C VAL A 36 -0.37 16.65 12.31
N TYR A 37 -0.74 15.47 12.82
CA TYR A 37 -0.74 15.20 14.25
C TYR A 37 0.67 15.34 14.86
N PHE A 38 1.69 14.72 14.27
CA PHE A 38 3.07 14.83 14.76
C PHE A 38 3.63 16.24 14.61
N GLN A 39 3.36 16.92 13.49
CA GLN A 39 3.74 18.32 13.27
C GLN A 39 3.15 19.24 14.34
N ARG A 40 1.88 19.05 14.72
CA ARG A 40 1.25 19.80 15.82
C ARG A 40 1.89 19.51 17.17
N LYS A 41 2.28 18.25 17.44
CA LYS A 41 2.95 17.88 18.69
C LYS A 41 4.34 18.51 18.80
N TYR A 42 5.09 18.57 17.71
CA TYR A 42 6.32 19.33 17.63
C TYR A 42 6.09 20.83 17.93
N GLN A 43 5.10 21.46 17.30
CA GLN A 43 4.78 22.87 17.54
C GLN A 43 4.33 23.16 18.98
N GLN A 44 3.73 22.17 19.66
CA GLN A 44 3.35 22.25 21.08
C GLN A 44 4.53 22.04 22.04
N GLY A 45 5.75 21.79 21.53
CA GLY A 45 6.94 21.57 22.35
C GLY A 45 6.98 20.20 23.01
N ALA A 46 6.34 19.19 22.43
CA ALA A 46 6.41 17.82 22.94
C ALA A 46 7.87 17.33 22.95
N SER A 47 8.38 16.94 24.12
CA SER A 47 9.78 16.53 24.30
C SER A 47 10.23 15.32 23.46
N TRP A 48 9.26 14.54 22.98
CA TRP A 48 9.46 13.32 22.22
C TRP A 48 9.30 13.49 20.71
N VAL A 49 9.03 14.71 20.24
CA VAL A 49 9.07 15.07 18.82
C VAL A 49 10.06 16.20 18.64
N THR A 50 11.11 15.94 17.88
CA THR A 50 12.10 16.94 17.48
C THR A 50 12.05 17.12 15.97
N ALA A 51 12.74 18.12 15.46
CA ALA A 51 12.84 18.31 14.02
C ALA A 51 14.21 18.85 13.63
N THR A 52 14.72 18.38 12.50
CA THR A 52 15.90 18.93 11.84
C THR A 52 15.48 19.65 10.57
N LYS A 53 16.33 20.53 10.04
CA LYS A 53 16.16 21.01 8.66
C LYS A 53 16.99 20.15 7.73
N ASN A 54 16.35 19.61 6.69
CA ASN A 54 17.07 18.89 5.65
C ASN A 54 17.90 19.86 4.79
N LYS A 55 18.69 19.31 3.84
CA LYS A 55 19.57 20.10 2.94
C LYS A 55 18.82 21.14 2.10
N ALA A 56 17.52 20.95 1.88
CA ALA A 56 16.64 21.87 1.14
C ALA A 56 15.92 22.88 2.05
N GLY A 57 16.19 22.86 3.37
CA GLY A 57 15.62 23.78 4.35
C GLY A 57 14.21 23.40 4.85
N PHE A 58 13.67 22.26 4.43
CA PHE A 58 12.39 21.75 4.91
C PHE A 58 12.53 21.13 6.29
N LEU A 59 11.44 21.19 7.07
CA LEU A 59 11.34 20.51 8.34
C LEU A 59 11.36 18.98 8.10
N ASP A 60 12.06 18.26 8.97
CA ASP A 60 12.09 16.80 8.98
C ASP A 60 11.96 16.33 10.43
N LEU A 61 10.91 15.56 10.71
CA LEU A 61 10.49 15.19 12.05
C LEU A 61 11.23 13.96 12.56
N HIS A 62 11.71 14.02 13.80
CA HIS A 62 12.30 12.90 14.51
C HIS A 62 11.46 12.57 15.73
N VAL A 63 10.87 11.38 15.75
CA VAL A 63 10.04 10.91 16.87
C VAL A 63 10.81 9.87 17.67
N ASP A 64 10.76 9.99 18.99
CA ASP A 64 11.38 9.01 19.88
C ASP A 64 10.77 7.61 19.66
N GLN A 65 11.59 6.71 19.10
CA GLN A 65 11.17 5.36 18.78
C GLN A 65 10.78 4.55 20.02
N GLN A 66 11.36 4.84 21.20
CA GLN A 66 11.02 4.12 22.42
C GLN A 66 9.55 4.32 22.82
N ILE A 67 9.01 5.51 22.58
CA ILE A 67 7.61 5.82 22.84
C ILE A 67 6.69 5.19 21.79
N LEU A 68 7.13 5.13 20.53
CA LEU A 68 6.35 4.56 19.44
C LEU A 68 6.33 3.02 19.43
N LYS A 69 7.32 2.34 20.00
CA LYS A 69 7.44 0.86 19.97
C LYS A 69 6.14 0.16 20.36
N GLY A 70 5.60 0.47 21.54
CA GLY A 70 4.37 -0.17 22.04
C GLY A 70 3.15 0.05 21.12
N PRO A 71 2.79 1.32 20.80
CA PRO A 71 1.73 1.63 19.85
C PRO A 71 1.91 0.99 18.47
N ILE A 72 3.15 0.93 17.94
CA ILE A 72 3.44 0.29 16.64
C ILE A 72 3.13 -1.20 16.69
N TYR A 73 3.54 -1.94 17.73
CA TYR A 73 3.22 -3.37 17.82
C TYR A 73 1.72 -3.64 17.90
N ILE A 74 0.97 -2.80 18.64
CA ILE A 74 -0.49 -2.89 18.70
C ILE A 74 -1.08 -2.61 17.31
N LEU A 75 -0.63 -1.54 16.64
CA LEU A 75 -1.07 -1.18 15.30
C LEU A 75 -0.83 -2.32 14.31
N LEU A 76 0.37 -2.93 14.32
CA LEU A 76 0.72 -4.07 13.47
C LEU A 76 -0.15 -5.30 13.76
N ALA A 77 -0.39 -5.61 15.03
CA ALA A 77 -1.24 -6.74 15.40
C ALA A 77 -2.68 -6.55 14.89
N VAL A 78 -3.26 -5.37 15.07
CA VAL A 78 -4.62 -5.06 14.57
C VAL A 78 -4.63 -4.98 13.05
N TYR A 79 -3.56 -4.49 12.41
CA TYR A 79 -3.40 -4.47 10.95
C TYR A 79 -3.47 -5.88 10.36
N PHE A 80 -2.67 -6.82 10.88
CA PHE A 80 -2.68 -8.20 10.39
C PHE A 80 -4.01 -8.89 10.68
N ALA A 81 -4.56 -8.72 11.89
CA ALA A 81 -5.85 -9.30 12.23
C ALA A 81 -6.98 -8.81 11.31
N THR A 82 -6.97 -7.51 10.98
CA THR A 82 -7.94 -6.89 10.07
C THR A 82 -7.74 -7.37 8.63
N PHE A 83 -6.49 -7.46 8.17
CA PHE A 83 -6.16 -7.99 6.84
C PHE A 83 -6.65 -9.44 6.67
N PHE A 84 -6.35 -10.32 7.63
CA PHE A 84 -6.81 -11.70 7.57
C PHE A 84 -8.33 -11.81 7.66
N PHE A 85 -8.98 -10.99 8.49
CA PHE A 85 -10.44 -10.96 8.54
C PHE A 85 -11.05 -10.46 7.21
N LEU A 86 -10.39 -9.49 6.55
CA LEU A 86 -10.79 -9.01 5.24
C LEU A 86 -10.74 -10.11 4.19
N GLU A 87 -9.58 -10.74 4.04
CA GLU A 87 -9.30 -11.76 3.02
C GLU A 87 -10.06 -13.08 3.24
N LEU A 88 -10.09 -13.58 4.48
CA LEU A 88 -10.66 -14.90 4.75
C LEU A 88 -12.19 -14.90 4.90
N TYR A 89 -12.81 -13.72 5.02
CA TYR A 89 -14.25 -13.64 5.32
C TYR A 89 -14.94 -12.39 4.77
N ALA A 90 -14.47 -11.18 5.09
CA ALA A 90 -15.27 -9.98 4.84
C ALA A 90 -15.43 -9.67 3.34
N ALA A 91 -14.44 -9.97 2.51
CA ALA A 91 -14.44 -9.70 1.07
C ALA A 91 -15.58 -10.40 0.31
N GLU A 92 -16.09 -11.52 0.84
CA GLU A 92 -17.25 -12.23 0.29
C GLU A 92 -18.58 -11.45 0.41
N TYR A 93 -18.61 -10.44 1.28
CA TYR A 93 -19.82 -9.66 1.55
C TYR A 93 -19.56 -8.18 1.26
N MET A 94 -20.12 -7.65 0.17
CA MET A 94 -19.90 -6.27 -0.31
C MET A 94 -19.77 -5.22 0.81
N ARG A 95 -20.78 -5.10 1.70
CA ARG A 95 -20.77 -4.06 2.75
C ARG A 95 -19.68 -4.30 3.79
N LEU A 96 -19.53 -5.54 4.25
CA LEU A 96 -18.56 -5.87 5.29
C LEU A 96 -17.13 -5.77 4.74
N GLY A 97 -16.90 -6.23 3.51
CA GLY A 97 -15.65 -6.10 2.78
C GLY A 97 -15.24 -4.64 2.62
N LEU A 98 -16.11 -3.78 2.09
CA LEU A 98 -15.80 -2.36 1.92
C LEU A 98 -15.52 -1.62 3.25
N LEU A 99 -16.26 -1.92 4.31
CA LEU A 99 -16.03 -1.31 5.62
C LEU A 99 -14.71 -1.77 6.24
N THR A 100 -14.44 -3.07 6.18
CA THR A 100 -13.20 -3.66 6.72
C THR A 100 -11.99 -3.17 5.92
N PHE A 101 -12.10 -3.08 4.59
CA PHE A 101 -11.07 -2.53 3.72
C PHE A 101 -10.83 -1.04 4.01
N SER A 102 -11.88 -0.26 4.27
CA SER A 102 -11.73 1.15 4.67
C SER A 102 -11.01 1.28 6.00
N PHE A 103 -11.34 0.44 7.00
CA PHE A 103 -10.65 0.42 8.28
C PHE A 103 -9.18 0.03 8.12
N TRP A 104 -8.90 -0.99 7.30
CA TRP A 104 -7.54 -1.41 6.99
C TRP A 104 -6.74 -0.32 6.26
N SER A 105 -7.36 0.39 5.32
CA SER A 105 -6.74 1.52 4.59
C SER A 105 -6.35 2.67 5.51
N VAL A 106 -7.13 2.93 6.57
CA VAL A 106 -6.74 3.90 7.61
C VAL A 106 -5.46 3.43 8.33
N GLN A 107 -5.39 2.16 8.71
CA GLN A 107 -4.20 1.59 9.37
C GLN A 107 -2.97 1.67 8.46
N VAL A 108 -3.12 1.32 7.17
CA VAL A 108 -2.06 1.46 6.16
C VAL A 108 -1.61 2.91 6.06
N GLY A 109 -2.53 3.88 6.02
CA GLY A 109 -2.18 5.30 5.97
C GLY A 109 -1.36 5.76 7.19
N ILE A 110 -1.70 5.29 8.39
CA ILE A 110 -0.93 5.55 9.60
C ILE A 110 0.48 4.94 9.46
N ILE A 111 0.60 3.68 9.02
CA ILE A 111 1.89 3.01 8.82
C ILE A 111 2.75 3.75 7.79
N VAL A 112 2.18 4.14 6.65
CA VAL A 112 2.88 4.91 5.60
C VAL A 112 3.39 6.24 6.17
N ALA A 113 2.59 6.95 6.97
CA ALA A 113 3.04 8.19 7.61
C ALA A 113 4.20 7.96 8.60
N LEU A 114 4.16 6.88 9.38
CA LEU A 114 5.25 6.52 10.28
C LEU A 114 6.52 6.15 9.51
N CYS A 115 6.41 5.45 8.38
CA CYS A 115 7.53 5.16 7.49
C CYS A 115 8.13 6.45 6.90
N LEU A 116 7.29 7.40 6.48
CA LEU A 116 7.75 8.70 5.98
C LEU A 116 8.51 9.49 7.05
N ILE A 117 8.00 9.52 8.29
CA ILE A 117 8.70 10.15 9.42
C ILE A 117 10.02 9.44 9.73
N ALA A 118 10.09 8.11 9.60
CA ALA A 118 11.31 7.36 9.86
C ALA A 118 12.40 7.54 8.79
N VAL A 119 12.03 7.99 7.58
CA VAL A 119 12.93 8.13 6.43
C VAL A 119 13.23 9.61 6.15
N ASP A 120 12.26 10.32 5.60
CA ASP A 120 12.25 11.76 5.31
C ASP A 120 10.82 12.10 4.82
N GLU A 121 10.09 12.91 5.59
CA GLU A 121 8.71 13.24 5.25
C GLU A 121 8.59 13.99 3.91
N ASN A 122 9.66 14.65 3.47
CA ASN A 122 9.70 15.45 2.25
C ASN A 122 9.87 14.61 0.97
N MET A 123 10.24 13.33 1.09
CA MET A 123 10.32 12.43 -0.05
C MET A 123 8.94 11.92 -0.50
N GLY A 124 7.92 12.00 0.37
CA GLY A 124 6.62 11.37 0.15
C GLY A 124 5.97 11.75 -1.18
N MET A 125 5.99 13.03 -1.56
CA MET A 125 5.36 13.47 -2.82
C MET A 125 6.06 12.91 -4.07
N LYS A 126 7.39 12.78 -4.05
CA LYS A 126 8.15 12.23 -5.19
C LYS A 126 7.85 10.74 -5.36
N VAL A 127 7.86 9.99 -4.25
CA VAL A 127 7.61 8.56 -4.24
C VAL A 127 6.16 8.26 -4.66
N VAL A 128 5.19 9.02 -4.16
CA VAL A 128 3.77 8.89 -4.56
C VAL A 128 3.59 9.16 -6.06
N ALA A 129 4.22 10.21 -6.60
CA ALA A 129 4.12 10.52 -8.03
C ALA A 129 4.73 9.40 -8.90
N LEU A 130 5.87 8.85 -8.50
CA LEU A 130 6.51 7.74 -9.21
C LEU A 130 5.67 6.45 -9.13
N THR A 131 5.13 6.14 -7.95
CA THR A 131 4.22 5.00 -7.75
C THR A 131 3.02 5.13 -8.67
N ALA A 132 2.35 6.30 -8.69
CA ALA A 132 1.19 6.55 -9.55
C ALA A 132 1.53 6.40 -11.04
N LEU A 133 2.69 6.90 -11.48
CA LEU A 133 3.15 6.73 -12.86
C LEU A 133 3.32 5.25 -13.21
N ILE A 134 4.00 4.48 -12.36
CA ILE A 134 4.18 3.04 -12.56
C ILE A 134 2.82 2.34 -12.60
N THR A 135 1.91 2.64 -11.68
CA THR A 135 0.56 2.07 -11.65
C THR A 135 -0.21 2.30 -12.94
N VAL A 136 -0.16 3.51 -13.50
CA VAL A 136 -0.82 3.81 -14.78
C VAL A 136 -0.17 3.01 -15.92
N LEU A 137 1.16 2.96 -15.98
CA LEU A 137 1.88 2.20 -17.01
C LEU A 137 1.58 0.69 -16.92
N THR A 138 1.58 0.12 -15.73
CA THR A 138 1.26 -1.30 -15.54
C THR A 138 -0.20 -1.60 -15.80
N ALA A 139 -1.13 -0.68 -15.51
CA ALA A 139 -2.53 -0.83 -15.90
C ALA A 139 -2.69 -0.88 -17.42
N LEU A 140 -2.03 0.04 -18.13
CA LEU A 140 -2.06 0.05 -19.60
C LEU A 140 -1.50 -1.26 -20.19
N ILE A 141 -0.38 -1.75 -19.65
CA ILE A 141 0.23 -3.00 -20.11
C ILE A 141 -0.64 -4.21 -19.76
N GLY A 142 -1.06 -4.34 -18.51
CA GLY A 142 -1.83 -5.49 -18.01
C GLY A 142 -3.17 -5.65 -18.73
N ILE A 143 -3.85 -4.53 -19.00
CA ILE A 143 -5.18 -4.52 -19.63
C ILE A 143 -5.09 -4.67 -21.16
N TYR A 144 -4.16 -3.94 -21.82
CA TYR A 144 -4.21 -3.77 -23.28
C TYR A 144 -3.12 -4.48 -24.08
N SER A 145 -2.09 -5.07 -23.44
CA SER A 145 -0.98 -5.70 -24.17
C SER A 145 -1.38 -6.94 -25.00
N GLY A 146 -2.52 -7.57 -24.68
CA GLY A 146 -2.92 -8.85 -25.27
C GLY A 146 -2.04 -10.04 -24.83
N ILE A 147 -1.09 -9.83 -23.93
CA ILE A 147 -0.23 -10.88 -23.37
C ILE A 147 -0.97 -11.54 -22.20
N ASP A 148 -0.94 -12.87 -22.15
CA ASP A 148 -1.36 -13.61 -20.97
C ASP A 148 -0.23 -13.59 -19.93
N PHE A 149 -0.42 -12.86 -18.83
CA PHE A 149 0.56 -12.75 -17.75
C PHE A 149 0.43 -13.83 -16.66
N GLY A 150 -0.50 -14.78 -16.80
CA GLY A 150 -0.75 -15.82 -15.80
C GLY A 150 0.46 -16.71 -15.50
N PHE A 151 1.40 -16.84 -16.43
CA PHE A 151 2.66 -17.56 -16.22
C PHE A 151 3.54 -16.95 -15.11
N LEU A 152 3.34 -15.67 -14.77
CA LEU A 152 4.09 -15.00 -13.70
C LEU A 152 3.64 -15.44 -12.30
N SER A 153 2.39 -15.94 -12.15
CA SER A 153 1.74 -16.16 -10.85
C SER A 153 2.60 -16.96 -9.86
N THR A 154 3.07 -18.16 -10.24
CA THR A 154 3.86 -19.02 -9.35
C THR A 154 5.22 -18.40 -9.00
N GLY A 155 5.89 -17.78 -9.97
CA GLY A 155 7.20 -17.15 -9.76
C GLY A 155 7.09 -15.93 -8.83
N LEU A 156 6.07 -15.10 -9.04
CA LEU A 156 5.76 -13.95 -8.21
C LEU A 156 5.41 -14.36 -6.78
N PHE A 157 4.63 -15.43 -6.60
CA PHE A 157 4.30 -15.95 -5.27
C PHE A 157 5.54 -16.38 -4.47
N ILE A 158 6.47 -17.09 -5.11
CA ILE A 158 7.74 -17.47 -4.47
C ILE A 158 8.57 -16.22 -4.13
N ALA A 159 8.64 -15.25 -5.06
CA ALA A 159 9.36 -14.01 -4.84
C ALA A 159 8.80 -13.20 -3.66
N LEU A 160 7.46 -13.15 -3.52
CA LEU A 160 6.78 -12.52 -2.40
C LEU A 160 7.13 -13.20 -1.07
N LEU A 161 7.13 -14.54 -1.02
CA LEU A 161 7.52 -15.28 0.19
C LEU A 161 8.98 -15.00 0.61
N LEU A 162 9.90 -14.93 -0.36
CA LEU A 162 11.29 -14.59 -0.09
C LEU A 162 11.44 -13.15 0.43
N LEU A 163 10.72 -12.21 -0.17
CA LEU A 163 10.74 -10.80 0.23
C LEU A 163 10.11 -10.59 1.62
N LEU A 164 8.99 -11.26 1.91
CA LEU A 164 8.39 -11.28 3.24
C LEU A 164 9.35 -11.89 4.27
N GLY A 165 9.99 -13.02 3.93
CA GLY A 165 11.00 -13.65 4.79
C GLY A 165 12.19 -12.73 5.07
N ALA A 166 12.68 -12.00 4.06
CA ALA A 166 13.76 -11.02 4.22
C ALA A 166 13.35 -9.85 5.14
N ASN A 167 12.12 -9.34 4.99
CA ASN A 167 11.57 -8.29 5.83
C ASN A 167 11.36 -8.74 7.28
N ILE A 168 10.91 -9.98 7.52
CA ILE A 168 10.81 -10.55 8.86
C ILE A 168 12.20 -10.73 9.48
N LEU A 169 13.18 -11.23 8.71
CA LEU A 169 14.55 -11.42 9.20
C LEU A 169 15.20 -10.10 9.63
N ARG A 170 14.88 -8.98 8.97
CA ARG A 170 15.31 -7.63 9.33
C ARG A 170 14.89 -7.22 10.74
N ILE A 171 13.82 -7.79 11.29
CA ILE A 171 13.39 -7.52 12.67
C ILE A 171 14.38 -8.12 13.69
N PHE A 172 15.06 -9.21 13.33
CA PHE A 172 15.97 -9.93 14.21
C PHE A 172 17.46 -9.64 13.93
N ILE A 173 17.80 -9.19 12.73
CA ILE A 173 19.18 -8.99 12.28
C ILE A 173 19.33 -7.61 11.64
N ASP A 174 20.36 -6.87 12.08
CA ASP A 174 20.75 -5.60 11.46
C ASP A 174 21.37 -5.84 10.08
N ILE A 175 20.56 -5.64 9.04
CA ILE A 175 21.02 -5.69 7.65
C ILE A 175 21.67 -4.34 7.27
N PRO A 176 22.87 -4.32 6.67
CA PRO A 176 23.50 -3.08 6.20
C PRO A 176 22.61 -2.33 5.20
N ARG A 177 22.59 -0.98 5.29
CA ARG A 177 21.77 -0.10 4.43
C ARG A 177 21.89 -0.40 2.93
N MET A 178 23.10 -0.66 2.43
CA MET A 178 23.31 -0.99 1.02
C MET A 178 22.57 -2.26 0.58
N LYS A 179 22.56 -3.31 1.43
CA LYS A 179 21.83 -4.54 1.13
C LYS A 179 20.31 -4.33 1.23
N GLN A 180 19.86 -3.50 2.17
CA GLN A 180 18.45 -3.12 2.29
C GLN A 180 17.95 -2.44 1.01
N ARG A 181 18.70 -1.47 0.46
CA ARG A 181 18.35 -0.82 -0.81
C ARG A 181 18.29 -1.78 -2.00
N VAL A 182 19.21 -2.75 -2.07
CA VAL A 182 19.18 -3.76 -3.15
C VAL A 182 17.95 -4.65 -3.03
N ILE A 183 17.62 -5.09 -1.82
CA ILE A 183 16.39 -5.86 -1.56
C ILE A 183 15.16 -5.04 -1.94
N ALA A 184 15.13 -3.75 -1.57
CA ALA A 184 14.03 -2.86 -1.92
C ALA A 184 13.91 -2.65 -3.44
N GLY A 185 15.02 -2.47 -4.15
CA GLY A 185 15.03 -2.39 -5.61
C GLY A 185 14.50 -3.67 -6.28
N ILE A 186 14.79 -4.85 -5.72
CA ILE A 186 14.19 -6.12 -6.16
C ILE A 186 12.67 -6.11 -5.88
N GLY A 187 12.25 -5.62 -4.71
CA GLY A 187 10.84 -5.43 -4.35
C GLY A 187 10.10 -4.55 -5.35
N VAL A 188 10.66 -3.41 -5.75
CA VAL A 188 10.09 -2.52 -6.78
C VAL A 188 9.78 -3.29 -8.07
N VAL A 189 10.70 -4.14 -8.53
CA VAL A 189 10.50 -4.96 -9.74
C VAL A 189 9.39 -5.98 -9.52
N ILE A 190 9.38 -6.68 -8.37
CA ILE A 190 8.38 -7.70 -8.04
C ILE A 190 6.97 -7.09 -8.01
N PHE A 191 6.76 -6.01 -7.26
CA PHE A 191 5.44 -5.38 -7.13
C PHE A 191 4.98 -4.72 -8.44
N THR A 192 5.91 -4.23 -9.26
CA THR A 192 5.58 -3.76 -10.62
C THR A 192 5.05 -4.91 -11.49
N LEU A 193 5.68 -6.09 -11.45
CA LEU A 193 5.24 -7.27 -12.20
C LEU A 193 3.93 -7.85 -11.68
N TYR A 194 3.74 -7.89 -10.36
CA TYR A 194 2.47 -8.25 -9.73
C TYR A 194 1.32 -7.35 -10.19
N MET A 195 1.56 -6.04 -10.22
CA MET A 195 0.54 -5.11 -10.67
C MET A 195 0.17 -5.31 -12.15
N VAL A 196 1.13 -5.62 -13.03
CA VAL A 196 0.82 -6.02 -14.42
C VAL A 196 -0.02 -7.30 -14.47
N HIS A 197 0.35 -8.30 -13.66
CA HIS A 197 -0.39 -9.57 -13.55
C HIS A 197 -1.82 -9.35 -13.06
N ASP A 198 -2.03 -8.51 -12.05
CA ASP A 198 -3.33 -8.29 -11.43
C ASP A 198 -4.26 -7.47 -12.33
N PHE A 199 -3.73 -6.47 -13.03
CA PHE A 199 -4.49 -5.77 -14.08
C PHE A 199 -4.85 -6.69 -15.26
N ASN A 200 -3.99 -7.65 -15.60
CA ASN A 200 -4.31 -8.68 -16.60
C ASN A 200 -5.41 -9.64 -16.10
N ALA A 201 -5.36 -10.04 -14.83
CA ALA A 201 -6.39 -10.85 -14.19
C ALA A 201 -7.75 -10.13 -14.18
N LEU A 202 -7.78 -8.83 -13.90
CA LEU A 202 -8.97 -7.99 -14.00
C LEU A 202 -9.57 -8.01 -15.42
N ALA A 203 -8.73 -7.78 -16.43
CA ALA A 203 -9.19 -7.78 -17.83
C ALA A 203 -9.75 -9.15 -18.26
N LYS A 204 -9.13 -10.25 -17.82
CA LYS A 204 -9.62 -11.61 -18.08
C LYS A 204 -10.92 -11.91 -17.36
N ALA A 205 -11.05 -11.50 -16.10
CA ALA A 205 -12.27 -11.70 -15.32
C ALA A 205 -13.47 -10.96 -15.96
N ASP A 206 -13.26 -9.70 -16.36
CA ASP A 206 -14.26 -8.91 -17.08
C ASP A 206 -14.64 -9.57 -18.43
N ALA A 207 -13.64 -10.02 -19.20
CA ALA A 207 -13.87 -10.75 -20.46
C ALA A 207 -14.60 -12.09 -20.28
N ALA A 208 -14.45 -12.73 -19.12
CA ALA A 208 -15.18 -13.94 -18.75
C ALA A 208 -16.62 -13.66 -18.27
N GLY A 209 -17.04 -12.40 -18.21
CA GLY A 209 -18.37 -11.98 -17.78
C GLY A 209 -18.54 -11.87 -16.27
N VAL A 210 -17.45 -11.88 -15.49
CA VAL A 210 -17.49 -11.65 -14.03
C VAL A 210 -17.80 -10.18 -13.79
N ASN A 211 -18.81 -9.89 -12.95
CA ASN A 211 -19.24 -8.52 -12.67
C ASN A 211 -19.95 -8.39 -11.32
N ASP A 212 -19.42 -9.05 -10.29
CA ASP A 212 -19.94 -8.96 -8.93
C ASP A 212 -19.01 -8.15 -8.01
N TRP A 213 -19.58 -7.66 -6.91
CA TRP A 213 -18.85 -6.84 -5.94
C TRP A 213 -17.75 -7.61 -5.18
N PRO A 214 -17.96 -8.86 -4.73
CA PRO A 214 -16.89 -9.65 -4.11
C PRO A 214 -15.66 -9.80 -5.00
N ALA A 215 -15.83 -10.13 -6.29
CA ALA A 215 -14.72 -10.21 -7.24
C ALA A 215 -14.00 -8.87 -7.39
N ALA A 216 -14.74 -7.77 -7.50
CA ALA A 216 -14.16 -6.43 -7.55
C ALA A 216 -13.37 -6.09 -6.29
N ILE A 217 -13.85 -6.49 -5.10
CA ILE A 217 -13.17 -6.28 -3.81
C ILE A 217 -11.87 -7.07 -3.76
N HIS A 218 -11.90 -8.37 -4.07
CA HIS A 218 -10.71 -9.24 -4.08
C HIS A 218 -9.62 -8.72 -5.02
N ILE A 219 -9.99 -8.38 -6.26
CA ILE A 219 -9.06 -7.79 -7.22
C ILE A 219 -8.52 -6.44 -6.72
N SER A 220 -9.37 -5.61 -6.11
CA SER A 220 -8.96 -4.33 -5.56
C SER A 220 -7.99 -4.47 -4.39
N ILE A 221 -8.13 -5.50 -3.53
CA ILE A 221 -7.22 -5.74 -2.42
C ILE A 221 -5.82 -6.07 -2.95
N GLY A 222 -5.71 -6.97 -3.94
CA GLY A 222 -4.44 -7.33 -4.57
C GLY A 222 -3.72 -6.11 -5.18
N ILE A 223 -4.41 -5.40 -6.09
CA ILE A 223 -3.85 -4.20 -6.74
C ILE A 223 -3.50 -3.12 -5.71
N TYR A 224 -4.34 -2.89 -4.70
CA TYR A 224 -4.05 -1.93 -3.65
C TYR A 224 -2.78 -2.31 -2.87
N LEU A 225 -2.65 -3.58 -2.48
CA LEU A 225 -1.49 -4.07 -1.75
C LEU A 225 -0.21 -3.92 -2.56
N ASP A 226 -0.24 -4.19 -3.87
CA ASP A 226 0.89 -3.97 -4.77
C ASP A 226 1.28 -2.49 -4.87
N ILE A 227 0.30 -1.59 -4.99
CA ILE A 227 0.55 -0.14 -5.04
C ILE A 227 1.20 0.34 -3.74
N ILE A 228 0.69 -0.10 -2.58
CA ILE A 228 1.23 0.28 -1.27
C ILE A 228 2.63 -0.28 -1.08
N ASN A 229 2.86 -1.55 -1.41
CA ASN A 229 4.18 -2.16 -1.29
C ASN A 229 5.19 -1.52 -2.25
N LEU A 230 4.81 -1.25 -3.49
CA LEU A 230 5.64 -0.49 -4.43
C LEU A 230 6.02 0.88 -3.86
N LEU A 231 5.07 1.60 -3.25
CA LEU A 231 5.32 2.89 -2.60
C LEU A 231 6.36 2.74 -1.48
N LEU A 232 6.22 1.72 -0.61
CA LEU A 232 7.15 1.49 0.50
C LEU A 232 8.55 1.09 0.01
N GLU A 233 8.64 0.24 -1.01
CA GLU A 233 9.93 -0.19 -1.57
C GLU A 233 10.65 0.95 -2.32
N LEU A 234 9.89 1.80 -3.03
CA LEU A 234 10.45 3.02 -3.62
C LEU A 234 10.93 3.99 -2.54
N LEU A 235 10.19 4.12 -1.43
CA LEU A 235 10.62 4.95 -0.31
C LEU A 235 11.95 4.46 0.29
N ASP A 236 12.10 3.16 0.54
CA ASP A 236 13.36 2.60 1.08
C ASP A 236 14.50 2.71 0.05
N THR A 237 14.22 2.48 -1.23
CA THR A 237 15.21 2.61 -2.32
C THR A 237 15.73 4.04 -2.48
N MET A 238 14.85 5.03 -2.34
CA MET A 238 15.17 6.45 -2.52
C MET A 238 15.67 7.14 -1.24
N SER A 239 15.56 6.47 -0.09
CA SER A 239 16.10 6.96 1.19
C SER A 239 17.62 7.04 1.16
N ASP A 240 18.22 8.08 1.76
CA ASP A 240 19.67 8.36 1.81
C ASP A 240 20.43 7.75 3.01
#